data_AF-A0A819Y2V5-F1
#
_entry.id   AF-A0A819Y2V5-F1
#
_cell.length_a   1.000
_cell.length_b   1.000
_cell.length_c   1.000
_cell.angle_alpha   90.00
_cell.angle_beta   90.00
_cell.angle_gamma   90.00
#
_symmetry.space_group_name_H-M   'P 1'
#
loop_
_entity.id
_entity.type
_entity.pdbx_description
1 polymer ?
#
loop_
_entity_poly.entity_id
_entity_poly.type
_entity_poly.pdbx_seq_one_letter_code
_entity_poly.pdbx_strand_id
1 'polypeptide(L)'
;MSILDRLPNEIIICIFAYLKPEDKFHSFFDYNERLRKLVKRYTTYSRHELEKDINRFSTLHSWYKHLDYIADGEAFYIIPLIGEQPRYSFDPRISDYIGIHWHFWAQDTVPIADERIQRIIQKYPIKLNPSFYPFASYAGLLTPGFKDFISRHYPCQFDILKTKLFNRSCTTDQEMLEINTDDVKNELKYIFDNEPKRLKGTILEAAECIWKELQQLEDVNILKMECNQ
;
A
#
# COMPACT_ATOMS: atom_id res chain seq x y z
N MET A 1 -1.33 12.73 41.07
CA MET A 1 -0.66 11.43 40.87
C MET A 1 -1.75 10.39 40.63
N SER A 2 -1.81 9.84 39.43
CA SER A 2 -2.87 8.91 39.01
C SER A 2 -2.61 7.49 39.49
N ILE A 3 -3.67 6.69 39.51
CA ILE A 3 -3.56 5.24 39.74
C ILE A 3 -2.64 4.59 38.70
N LEU A 4 -2.63 5.08 37.45
CA LEU A 4 -1.79 4.59 36.37
C LEU A 4 -0.30 4.73 36.67
N ASP A 5 0.10 5.78 37.40
CA ASP A 5 1.50 6.00 37.78
C ASP A 5 2.01 4.91 38.74
N ARG A 6 1.10 4.27 39.49
CA ARG A 6 1.41 3.27 40.51
C ARG A 6 1.36 1.83 39.99
N LEU A 7 0.73 1.60 38.84
CA LEU A 7 0.63 0.25 38.27
C LEU A 7 1.99 -0.20 37.72
N PRO A 8 2.36 -1.48 37.85
CA PRO A 8 3.51 -2.07 37.15
C PRO A 8 3.36 -2.02 35.62
N ASN A 9 4.48 -2.06 34.88
CA ASN A 9 4.47 -2.02 33.41
C ASN A 9 3.67 -3.18 32.83
N GLU A 10 3.75 -4.36 33.44
CA GLU A 10 3.11 -5.59 33.02
C GLU A 10 1.59 -5.44 33.03
N ILE A 11 1.04 -4.78 34.06
CA ILE A 11 -0.40 -4.52 34.15
C ILE A 11 -0.85 -3.51 33.10
N ILE A 12 -0.04 -2.47 32.86
CA ILE A 12 -0.33 -1.49 31.78
C ILE A 12 -0.30 -2.16 30.41
N ILE A 13 0.67 -3.04 30.15
CA ILE A 13 0.76 -3.79 28.90
C ILE A 13 -0.46 -4.70 28.74
N CYS A 14 -0.91 -5.36 29.81
CA CYS A 14 -2.17 -6.13 29.80
C CYS A 14 -3.36 -5.24 29.44
N ILE A 15 -3.47 -4.03 30.01
CA ILE A 15 -4.53 -3.07 29.66
C ILE A 15 -4.44 -2.72 28.17
N PHE A 16 -3.25 -2.41 27.66
CA PHE A 16 -3.05 -2.09 26.26
C PHE A 16 -3.46 -3.26 25.34
N ALA A 17 -3.32 -4.52 25.74
CA ALA A 17 -3.76 -5.64 24.91
C ALA A 17 -5.26 -5.63 24.59
N TYR A 18 -6.09 -4.98 25.41
CA TYR A 18 -7.54 -4.86 25.22
C TYR A 18 -7.99 -3.56 24.55
N LEU A 19 -7.06 -2.63 24.31
CA LEU A 19 -7.36 -1.34 23.69
C LEU A 19 -6.97 -1.36 22.22
N LYS A 20 -7.72 -0.63 21.40
CA LYS A 20 -7.31 -0.39 20.03
C LYS A 20 -6.09 0.54 19.98
N PRO A 21 -5.27 0.50 18.92
CA PRO A 21 -4.12 1.40 18.79
C PRO A 21 -4.47 2.88 19.01
N GLU A 22 -5.57 3.34 18.42
CA GLU A 22 -6.04 4.72 18.53
C GLU A 22 -6.37 5.12 19.97
N ASP A 23 -7.02 4.24 20.75
CA ASP A 23 -7.34 4.48 22.15
C ASP A 23 -6.08 4.65 23.00
N LYS A 24 -5.02 3.89 22.70
CA LYS A 24 -3.73 3.98 23.39
C LYS A 24 -3.06 5.32 23.11
N PHE A 25 -2.99 5.69 21.84
CA PHE A 25 -2.37 6.94 21.41
C PHE A 25 -3.14 8.18 21.87
N HIS A 26 -4.47 8.10 21.95
CA HIS A 26 -5.30 9.20 22.42
C HIS A 26 -5.22 9.36 23.96
N SER A 27 -5.31 8.25 24.70
CA SER A 27 -5.53 8.30 26.16
C SER A 27 -4.24 8.26 26.99
N PHE A 28 -3.15 7.70 26.47
CA PHE A 28 -1.96 7.38 27.28
C PHE A 28 -0.66 8.01 26.75
N PHE A 29 -0.62 8.40 25.47
CA PHE A 29 0.63 8.88 24.86
C PHE A 29 1.18 10.17 25.49
N ASP A 30 0.31 11.14 25.74
CA ASP A 30 0.68 12.43 26.33
C ASP A 30 0.58 12.45 27.86
N TYR A 31 0.30 11.29 28.48
CA TYR A 31 0.03 11.21 29.90
C TYR A 31 1.28 11.47 30.75
N ASN A 32 2.35 10.70 30.50
CA ASN A 32 3.68 10.89 31.07
C ASN A 32 4.72 10.16 30.19
N GLU A 33 6.00 10.43 30.42
CA GLU A 33 7.09 9.85 29.61
C GLU A 33 7.10 8.31 29.64
N ARG A 34 6.85 7.70 30.81
CA ARG A 34 6.83 6.24 30.98
C ARG A 34 5.74 5.61 30.11
N LEU A 35 4.50 6.13 30.17
CA LEU A 35 3.39 5.63 29.38
C LEU A 35 3.58 5.90 27.90
N ARG A 36 4.14 7.06 27.51
CA ARG A 36 4.50 7.35 26.11
C ARG A 36 5.40 6.27 25.53
N LYS A 37 6.49 5.94 26.24
CA LYS A 37 7.44 4.90 25.83
C LYS A 37 6.79 3.52 25.74
N LEU A 38 5.91 3.18 26.68
CA LEU A 38 5.15 1.92 26.64
C LEU A 38 4.17 1.88 25.47
N VAL A 39 3.41 2.94 25.22
CA VAL A 39 2.47 3.04 24.09
C VAL A 39 3.24 2.83 22.79
N LYS A 40 4.36 3.54 22.59
CA LYS A 40 5.20 3.39 21.40
C LYS A 40 5.69 1.96 21.22
N ARG A 41 6.26 1.37 22.28
CA ARG A 41 6.89 0.04 22.20
C ARG A 41 5.89 -1.10 22.03
N TYR A 42 4.72 -1.01 22.65
CA TYR A 42 3.75 -2.12 22.73
C TYR A 42 2.47 -1.88 21.93
N THR A 43 2.43 -0.85 21.09
CA THR A 43 1.37 -0.64 20.11
C THR A 43 1.85 -1.01 18.73
N THR A 44 1.22 -2.02 18.13
CA THR A 44 1.34 -2.35 16.72
C THR A 44 0.00 -2.11 16.05
N TYR A 45 0.02 -1.79 14.76
CA TYR A 45 -1.20 -1.81 13.96
C TYR A 45 -1.66 -3.26 13.71
N SER A 46 -2.92 -3.42 13.34
CA SER A 46 -3.48 -4.72 12.95
C SER A 46 -3.09 -5.05 11.51
N ARG A 47 -2.41 -6.17 11.29
CA ARG A 47 -2.13 -6.67 9.93
C ARG A 47 -3.41 -6.82 9.11
N HIS A 48 -4.51 -7.24 9.74
CA HIS A 48 -5.81 -7.36 9.10
C HIS A 48 -6.34 -6.02 8.60
N GLU A 49 -6.18 -4.93 9.38
CA GLU A 49 -6.58 -3.59 8.94
C GLU A 49 -5.70 -3.08 7.80
N LEU A 50 -4.38 -3.27 7.88
CA LEU A 50 -3.49 -2.95 6.75
C LEU A 50 -3.90 -3.70 5.47
N GLU A 51 -4.24 -4.99 5.57
CA GLU A 51 -4.70 -5.74 4.39
C GLU A 51 -6.02 -5.22 3.82
N LYS A 52 -6.93 -4.72 4.66
CA LYS A 52 -8.14 -4.02 4.20
C LYS A 52 -7.80 -2.72 3.50
N ASP A 53 -6.88 -1.92 4.05
CA ASP A 53 -6.43 -0.66 3.45
C ASP A 53 -5.78 -0.90 2.07
N ILE A 54 -4.93 -1.92 1.95
CA ILE A 54 -4.32 -2.36 0.68
C ILE A 54 -5.42 -2.73 -0.34
N ASN A 55 -6.39 -3.55 0.06
CA ASN A 55 -7.47 -3.98 -0.84
C ASN A 55 -8.39 -2.81 -1.23
N ARG A 56 -8.64 -1.88 -0.30
CA ARG A 56 -9.41 -0.67 -0.56
C ARG A 56 -8.68 0.17 -1.60
N PHE A 57 -7.41 0.48 -1.37
CA PHE A 57 -6.59 1.26 -2.28
C PHE A 57 -6.52 0.63 -3.67
N SER A 58 -6.24 -0.69 -3.74
CA SER A 58 -6.17 -1.39 -5.02
C SER A 58 -7.47 -1.28 -5.81
N THR A 59 -8.62 -1.29 -5.14
CA THR A 59 -9.95 -1.22 -5.77
C THR A 59 -10.49 0.19 -6.02
N LEU A 60 -9.73 1.24 -5.71
CA LEU A 60 -10.17 2.60 -6.00
C LEU A 60 -10.32 2.83 -7.52
N HIS A 61 -11.31 3.62 -7.92
CA HIS A 61 -11.74 3.69 -9.31
C HIS A 61 -10.67 4.38 -10.16
N SER A 62 -10.20 3.66 -11.16
CA SER A 62 -9.42 4.17 -12.29
C SER A 62 -8.03 4.74 -12.00
N TRP A 63 -7.54 4.81 -10.75
CA TRP A 63 -6.16 5.27 -10.49
C TRP A 63 -5.13 4.39 -11.21
N TYR A 64 -5.38 3.08 -11.26
CA TYR A 64 -4.56 2.10 -11.98
C TYR A 64 -4.47 2.37 -13.49
N LYS A 65 -5.41 3.14 -14.08
CA LYS A 65 -5.39 3.50 -15.51
C LYS A 65 -4.35 4.57 -15.81
N HIS A 66 -3.91 5.30 -14.79
CA HIS A 66 -2.85 6.29 -14.88
C HIS A 66 -1.47 5.69 -14.63
N LEU A 67 -1.42 4.48 -14.07
CA LEU A 67 -0.18 3.73 -13.97
C LEU A 67 0.19 3.23 -15.36
N ASP A 68 1.35 3.65 -15.84
CA ASP A 68 1.95 3.03 -17.00
C ASP A 68 2.81 1.83 -16.56
N TYR A 69 2.99 0.85 -17.44
CA TYR A 69 3.95 -0.23 -17.26
C TYR A 69 5.40 0.22 -17.55
N ILE A 70 5.57 1.43 -18.09
CA ILE A 70 6.88 2.06 -18.29
C ILE A 70 7.63 2.15 -16.94
N ALA A 71 8.91 1.78 -16.94
CA ALA A 71 9.79 1.80 -15.75
C ALA A 71 9.34 0.97 -14.52
N ASP A 72 8.55 -0.10 -14.75
CA ASP A 72 8.03 -1.05 -13.74
C ASP A 72 6.86 -0.53 -12.90
N GLY A 73 6.18 0.50 -13.38
CA GLY A 73 5.12 1.17 -12.64
C GLY A 73 5.58 2.49 -12.03
N GLU A 74 4.69 3.06 -11.24
CA GLU A 74 4.90 4.36 -10.58
C GLU A 74 5.28 4.15 -9.11
N ALA A 75 6.11 5.05 -8.59
CA ALA A 75 6.55 5.01 -7.20
C ALA A 75 5.49 5.62 -6.28
N PHE A 76 5.09 4.85 -5.28
CA PHE A 76 4.22 5.25 -4.19
C PHE A 76 4.95 5.18 -2.86
N TYR A 77 4.50 6.01 -1.94
CA TYR A 77 4.80 5.94 -0.53
C TYR A 77 3.55 5.54 0.24
N ILE A 78 3.75 4.78 1.32
CA ILE A 78 2.69 4.41 2.25
C ILE A 78 2.92 5.10 3.59
N ILE A 79 1.85 5.64 4.17
CA ILE A 79 1.95 6.50 5.35
C ILE A 79 0.82 6.11 6.31
N PRO A 80 1.11 5.83 7.60
CA PRO A 80 0.07 5.64 8.59
C PRO A 80 -0.51 7.01 8.98
N LEU A 81 -1.77 7.25 8.69
CA LEU A 81 -2.50 8.48 9.01
C LEU A 81 -3.80 8.15 9.76
N ILE A 82 -4.38 9.19 10.38
CA ILE A 82 -5.68 9.08 11.02
C ILE A 82 -6.81 9.08 9.97
N GLY A 83 -7.81 8.23 10.19
CA GLY A 83 -8.97 8.07 9.33
C GLY A 83 -8.65 7.35 8.02
N GLU A 84 -9.67 6.76 7.42
CA GLU A 84 -9.50 6.05 6.15
C GLU A 84 -9.25 7.01 4.98
N GLN A 85 -8.44 6.58 4.00
CA GLN A 85 -8.29 7.31 2.74
C GLN A 85 -9.63 7.34 1.99
N PRO A 86 -10.18 8.51 1.59
CA PRO A 86 -11.42 8.59 0.83
C PRO A 86 -11.38 7.69 -0.40
N ARG A 87 -12.53 7.11 -0.78
CA ARG A 87 -12.56 6.26 -1.97
C ARG A 87 -12.25 7.07 -3.23
N TYR A 88 -13.04 8.12 -3.49
CA TYR A 88 -12.85 9.03 -4.61
C TYR A 88 -13.25 10.45 -4.18
N SER A 89 -12.82 11.46 -4.95
CA SER A 89 -13.21 12.87 -4.71
C SER A 89 -14.72 13.11 -4.75
N PHE A 90 -15.47 12.30 -5.50
CA PHE A 90 -16.93 12.40 -5.66
C PHE A 90 -17.75 11.49 -4.72
N ASP A 91 -17.09 10.57 -4.02
CA ASP A 91 -17.72 9.70 -3.02
C ASP A 91 -16.74 9.51 -1.85
N PRO A 92 -16.72 10.47 -0.91
CA PRO A 92 -15.76 10.49 0.19
C PRO A 92 -16.20 9.57 1.34
N ARG A 93 -17.01 8.54 1.08
CA ARG A 93 -17.46 7.61 2.13
C ARG A 93 -16.26 6.99 2.85
N ILE A 94 -16.18 7.31 4.14
CA ILE A 94 -15.22 6.79 5.10
C ILE A 94 -16.00 6.20 6.27
N SER A 95 -15.64 4.97 6.64
CA SER A 95 -16.22 4.21 7.75
C SER A 95 -15.51 4.46 9.07
N ASP A 96 -14.26 4.91 9.03
CA ASP A 96 -13.47 5.23 10.20
C ASP A 96 -12.73 6.56 10.02
N TYR A 97 -12.91 7.47 10.98
CA TYR A 97 -12.35 8.81 11.00
C TYR A 97 -11.24 8.96 12.05
N ILE A 98 -11.06 7.97 12.92
CA ILE A 98 -10.23 8.06 14.13
C ILE A 98 -9.17 6.95 14.17
N GLY A 99 -9.42 5.83 13.49
CA GLY A 99 -8.48 4.72 13.36
C GLY A 99 -7.19 5.11 12.63
N ILE A 100 -6.13 4.33 12.86
CA ILE A 100 -4.87 4.46 12.12
C ILE A 100 -4.98 3.60 10.85
N HIS A 101 -4.91 4.25 9.69
CA HIS A 101 -4.98 3.63 8.38
C HIS A 101 -3.75 3.92 7.55
N TRP A 102 -3.45 3.02 6.61
CA TRP A 102 -2.36 3.20 5.66
C TRP A 102 -2.85 3.88 4.39
N HIS A 103 -2.33 5.07 4.13
CA HIS A 103 -2.63 5.87 2.96
C HIS A 103 -1.53 5.72 1.92
N PHE A 104 -1.91 5.81 0.64
CA PHE A 104 -1.01 5.68 -0.49
C PHE A 104 -0.88 7.01 -1.22
N TRP A 105 0.35 7.46 -1.42
CA TRP A 105 0.69 8.75 -2.02
C TRP A 105 1.70 8.58 -3.15
N ALA A 106 1.51 9.27 -4.26
CA ALA A 106 2.48 9.32 -5.33
C ALA A 106 3.74 10.09 -4.90
N GLN A 107 4.89 9.77 -5.50
CA GLN A 107 6.21 10.24 -5.09
C GLN A 107 6.31 11.77 -4.84
N ASP A 108 5.61 12.57 -5.64
CA ASP A 108 5.72 14.03 -5.63
C ASP A 108 4.85 14.73 -4.58
N THR A 109 4.14 13.97 -3.73
CA THR A 109 3.01 14.51 -2.96
C THR A 109 2.99 14.16 -1.47
N VAL A 110 4.06 13.59 -0.90
CA VAL A 110 4.08 13.17 0.53
C VAL A 110 3.73 14.37 1.43
N PRO A 111 2.53 14.41 2.02
CA PRO A 111 2.06 15.58 2.73
C PRO A 111 2.38 15.37 4.19
N ILE A 112 3.65 15.41 4.59
CA ILE A 112 4.02 15.27 6.00
C ILE A 112 4.88 16.46 6.39
N ALA A 113 4.45 17.20 7.41
CA ALA A 113 5.18 18.37 7.90
C ALA A 113 6.48 18.00 8.61
N ASP A 114 6.51 16.89 9.36
CA ASP A 114 7.71 16.44 10.09
C ASP A 114 8.71 15.77 9.14
N GLU A 115 9.84 16.44 8.89
CA GLU A 115 10.91 15.94 8.02
C GLU A 115 11.48 14.58 8.45
N ARG A 116 11.48 14.26 9.76
CA ARG A 116 12.01 12.97 10.25
C ARG A 116 11.12 11.84 9.80
N ILE A 117 9.81 12.03 9.89
CA ILE A 117 8.82 11.08 9.40
C ILE A 117 8.96 10.96 7.88
N GLN A 118 9.02 12.08 7.17
CA GLN A 118 9.18 12.09 5.71
C GLN A 118 10.42 11.29 5.27
N ARG A 119 11.57 11.49 5.92
CA ARG A 119 12.80 10.73 5.65
C ARG A 119 12.63 9.23 5.90
N ILE A 120 11.89 8.82 6.93
CA ILE A 120 11.60 7.40 7.18
C ILE A 120 10.76 6.83 6.03
N ILE A 121 9.66 7.48 5.67
CA ILE A 121 8.77 7.05 4.59
C ILE A 121 9.53 6.95 3.26
N GLN A 122 10.35 7.95 2.94
CA GLN A 122 11.08 8.02 1.67
C GLN A 122 12.12 6.93 1.46
N LYS A 123 12.56 6.23 2.52
CA LYS A 123 13.44 5.05 2.41
C LYS A 123 12.74 3.84 1.78
N TYR A 124 11.41 3.81 1.80
CA TYR A 124 10.61 2.64 1.41
C TYR A 124 9.65 2.96 0.25
N PRO A 125 10.15 3.39 -0.93
CA PRO A 125 9.31 3.56 -2.10
C PRO A 125 8.80 2.20 -2.60
N ILE A 126 7.54 2.16 -3.03
CA ILE A 126 6.90 0.96 -3.55
C ILE A 126 6.51 1.22 -5.00
N LYS A 127 7.03 0.43 -5.93
CA LYS A 127 6.62 0.50 -7.33
C LYS A 127 5.34 -0.29 -7.56
N LEU A 128 4.27 0.39 -7.92
CA LEU A 128 2.98 -0.20 -8.26
C LEU A 128 2.74 -0.09 -9.76
N ASN A 129 2.32 -1.21 -10.34
CA ASN A 129 1.96 -1.31 -11.75
C ASN A 129 0.48 -1.67 -11.89
N PRO A 130 -0.11 -1.58 -13.09
CA PRO A 130 -1.54 -1.86 -13.27
C PRO A 130 -1.98 -3.27 -12.86
N SER A 131 -1.07 -4.26 -12.79
CA SER A 131 -1.39 -5.60 -12.31
C SER A 131 -1.77 -5.64 -10.83
N PHE A 132 -1.55 -4.55 -10.08
CA PHE A 132 -2.03 -4.44 -8.70
C PHE A 132 -3.56 -4.32 -8.60
N TYR A 133 -4.25 -3.86 -9.66
CA TYR A 133 -5.71 -3.86 -9.70
C TYR A 133 -6.24 -5.16 -10.34
N PRO A 134 -7.09 -5.93 -9.65
CA PRO A 134 -7.56 -7.25 -10.13
C PRO A 134 -8.28 -7.24 -11.48
N PHE A 135 -8.82 -6.10 -11.92
CA PHE A 135 -9.59 -5.98 -13.17
C PHE A 135 -8.91 -5.13 -14.26
N ALA A 136 -7.79 -4.44 -13.97
CA ALA A 136 -7.10 -3.59 -14.95
C ALA A 136 -6.47 -4.40 -16.07
N SER A 137 -5.98 -5.56 -15.67
CA SER A 137 -4.82 -6.19 -16.24
C SER A 137 -5.10 -6.84 -17.59
N TYR A 138 -6.39 -6.96 -17.95
CA TYR A 138 -6.86 -7.54 -19.20
C TYR A 138 -7.07 -6.52 -20.31
N ALA A 139 -7.37 -5.25 -19.99
CA ALA A 139 -7.59 -4.21 -21.00
C ALA A 139 -6.28 -3.59 -21.54
N GLY A 140 -5.18 -3.71 -20.78
CA GLY A 140 -3.86 -3.13 -21.12
C GLY A 140 -2.87 -4.10 -21.79
N LEU A 141 -3.30 -5.33 -22.09
CA LEU A 141 -2.48 -6.48 -22.52
C LEU A 141 -1.59 -6.24 -23.77
N LEU A 142 -1.85 -5.19 -24.54
CA LEU A 142 -1.18 -4.91 -25.80
C LEU A 142 -0.50 -3.55 -25.83
N THR A 143 -0.49 -2.82 -24.71
CA THR A 143 0.27 -1.57 -24.61
C THR A 143 1.78 -1.86 -24.74
N PRO A 144 2.56 -0.98 -25.39
CA PRO A 144 4.02 -1.13 -25.46
C PRO A 144 4.65 -1.32 -24.07
N GLY A 145 4.17 -0.59 -23.07
CA GLY A 145 4.63 -0.71 -21.68
C GLY A 145 4.42 -2.12 -21.11
N PHE A 146 3.26 -2.76 -21.35
CA PHE A 146 3.03 -4.11 -20.85
C PHE A 146 3.99 -5.13 -21.47
N LYS A 147 4.28 -5.01 -22.77
CA LYS A 147 5.26 -5.88 -23.45
C LYS A 147 6.65 -5.73 -22.82
N ASP A 148 7.07 -4.50 -22.53
CA ASP A 148 8.35 -4.20 -21.89
C ASP A 148 8.42 -4.68 -20.44
N PHE A 149 7.30 -4.68 -19.72
CA PHE A 149 7.21 -5.23 -18.37
C PHE A 149 7.35 -6.76 -18.38
N ILE A 150 6.59 -7.44 -19.25
CA ILE A 150 6.63 -8.90 -19.35
C ILE A 150 7.98 -9.40 -19.87
N SER A 151 8.60 -8.72 -20.84
CA SER A 151 9.92 -9.11 -21.35
C SER A 151 11.03 -9.04 -20.29
N ARG A 152 10.95 -8.06 -19.37
CA ARG A 152 11.96 -7.87 -18.31
C ARG A 152 11.77 -8.81 -17.13
N HIS A 153 10.53 -8.98 -16.64
CA HIS A 153 10.26 -9.72 -15.40
C HIS A 153 9.83 -11.17 -15.63
N TYR A 154 9.33 -11.48 -16.83
CA TYR A 154 8.79 -12.79 -17.19
C TYR A 154 9.27 -13.24 -18.57
N PRO A 155 10.59 -13.33 -18.80
CA PRO A 155 11.15 -13.59 -20.13
C PRO A 155 10.62 -14.90 -20.73
N CYS A 156 10.43 -15.93 -19.92
CA CYS A 156 9.86 -17.21 -20.38
C CYS A 156 8.42 -17.04 -20.91
N GLN A 157 7.57 -16.29 -20.19
CA GLN A 157 6.20 -16.01 -20.63
C GLN A 157 6.21 -15.08 -21.84
N PHE A 158 7.13 -14.11 -21.90
CA PHE A 158 7.31 -13.25 -23.05
C PHE A 158 7.63 -14.04 -24.32
N ASP A 159 8.52 -15.02 -24.25
CA ASP A 159 8.88 -15.87 -25.40
C ASP A 159 7.71 -16.73 -25.88
N ILE A 160 6.90 -17.25 -24.95
CA ILE A 160 5.67 -17.98 -25.27
C ILE A 160 4.67 -17.06 -25.97
N LEU A 161 4.44 -15.86 -25.43
CA LEU A 161 3.56 -14.85 -26.04
C LEU A 161 4.07 -14.41 -27.39
N LYS A 162 5.39 -14.25 -27.56
CA LYS A 162 6.00 -13.91 -28.85
C LYS A 162 5.75 -14.98 -29.89
N THR A 163 5.91 -16.23 -29.51
CA THR A 163 5.70 -17.38 -30.40
C THR A 163 4.22 -17.55 -30.77
N LYS A 164 3.30 -17.34 -29.81
CA LYS A 164 1.85 -17.56 -30.00
C LYS A 164 1.10 -16.34 -30.56
N LEU A 165 1.56 -15.12 -30.29
CA LEU A 165 0.82 -13.87 -30.55
C LEU A 165 1.60 -12.88 -31.43
N PHE A 166 2.90 -12.69 -31.22
CA PHE A 166 3.67 -11.67 -31.98
C PHE A 166 4.27 -12.18 -33.30
N ASN A 167 4.36 -13.50 -33.51
CA ASN A 167 4.82 -14.10 -34.77
C ASN A 167 3.69 -14.29 -35.81
N ARG A 168 2.43 -13.99 -35.48
CA ARG A 168 1.41 -13.73 -36.50
C ARG A 168 1.68 -12.33 -37.02
N SER A 169 2.24 -12.23 -38.22
CA SER A 169 2.37 -10.98 -38.96
C SER A 169 0.98 -10.40 -39.24
N CYS A 170 0.37 -9.77 -38.23
CA CYS A 170 -0.89 -9.06 -38.37
C CYS A 170 -0.55 -7.76 -39.11
N THR A 171 -1.00 -7.68 -40.35
CA THR A 171 -0.76 -6.51 -41.22
C THR A 171 -1.91 -5.53 -41.17
N THR A 172 -2.99 -5.86 -40.46
CA THR A 172 -4.19 -5.02 -40.31
C THR A 172 -4.75 -5.04 -38.88
N ASP A 173 -5.35 -3.92 -38.46
CA ASP A 173 -6.00 -3.77 -37.14
C ASP A 173 -7.15 -4.77 -36.90
N GLN A 174 -7.71 -5.36 -37.96
CA GLN A 174 -8.74 -6.40 -37.89
C GLN A 174 -8.18 -7.78 -37.48
N GLU A 175 -6.93 -8.11 -37.79
CA GLU A 175 -6.30 -9.38 -37.38
C GLU A 175 -5.89 -9.37 -35.89
N MET A 176 -5.64 -8.19 -35.32
CA MET A 176 -5.44 -8.02 -33.88
C MET A 176 -6.69 -8.35 -33.06
N LEU A 177 -7.89 -8.23 -33.65
CA LEU A 177 -9.17 -8.58 -33.02
C LEU A 177 -9.43 -10.10 -32.94
N GLU A 178 -8.67 -10.93 -33.67
CA GLU A 178 -8.79 -12.40 -33.65
C GLU A 178 -7.80 -13.08 -32.70
N ILE A 179 -7.05 -12.31 -31.92
CA ILE A 179 -6.35 -12.88 -30.76
C ILE A 179 -7.42 -13.39 -29.80
N ASN A 180 -7.55 -14.72 -29.69
CA ASN A 180 -8.40 -15.34 -28.70
C ASN A 180 -7.94 -14.87 -27.32
N THR A 181 -8.66 -13.89 -26.76
CA THR A 181 -8.32 -13.29 -25.47
C THR A 181 -8.22 -14.33 -24.38
N ASP A 182 -8.86 -15.49 -24.52
CA ASP A 182 -8.83 -16.55 -23.52
C ASP A 182 -7.51 -17.34 -23.52
N ASP A 183 -6.87 -17.51 -24.68
CA ASP A 183 -5.55 -18.15 -24.76
C ASP A 183 -4.47 -17.25 -24.15
N VAL A 184 -4.52 -15.95 -24.45
CA VAL A 184 -3.62 -14.95 -23.85
C VAL A 184 -3.83 -14.86 -22.34
N LYS A 185 -5.09 -14.89 -21.89
CA LYS A 185 -5.43 -14.91 -20.45
C LYS A 185 -4.86 -16.14 -19.77
N ASN A 186 -4.94 -17.32 -20.38
CA ASN A 186 -4.42 -18.55 -19.79
C ASN A 186 -2.90 -18.51 -19.62
N GLU A 187 -2.18 -18.00 -20.62
CA GLU A 187 -0.71 -17.86 -20.55
C GLU A 187 -0.27 -16.81 -19.52
N LEU A 188 -1.04 -15.72 -19.41
CA LEU A 188 -0.74 -14.63 -18.47
C LEU A 188 -1.33 -14.83 -17.07
N LYS A 189 -2.14 -15.87 -16.87
CA LYS A 189 -2.80 -16.16 -15.60
C LYS A 189 -1.81 -16.22 -14.44
N TYR A 190 -0.65 -16.85 -14.67
CA TYR A 190 0.41 -16.91 -13.66
C TYR A 190 0.85 -15.52 -13.21
N ILE A 191 0.99 -14.56 -14.13
CA ILE A 191 1.39 -13.19 -13.81
C ILE A 191 0.28 -12.49 -13.04
N PHE A 192 -0.97 -12.59 -13.50
CA PHE A 192 -2.11 -11.95 -12.82
C PHE A 192 -2.44 -12.54 -11.45
N ASP A 193 -2.14 -13.81 -11.22
CA ASP A 193 -2.36 -14.45 -9.93
C ASP A 193 -1.24 -14.17 -8.91
N ASN A 194 -0.03 -13.85 -9.39
CA ASN A 194 1.15 -13.71 -8.53
C ASN A 194 1.60 -12.27 -8.33
N GLU A 195 1.47 -11.38 -9.32
CA GLU A 195 1.87 -9.98 -9.17
C GLU A 195 1.12 -9.22 -8.07
N PRO A 196 -0.22 -9.32 -7.96
CA PRO A 196 -0.93 -8.69 -6.85
C PRO A 196 -0.42 -9.19 -5.48
N LYS A 197 -0.09 -10.48 -5.37
CA LYS A 197 0.43 -11.08 -4.13
C LYS A 197 1.82 -10.57 -3.80
N ARG A 198 2.71 -10.48 -4.81
CA ARG A 198 4.06 -9.94 -4.66
C ARG A 198 3.99 -8.49 -4.20
N LEU A 199 3.20 -7.65 -4.89
CA LEU A 199 3.04 -6.24 -4.55
C LEU A 199 2.41 -6.04 -3.17
N LYS A 200 1.40 -6.83 -2.80
CA LYS A 200 0.84 -6.84 -1.44
C LYS A 200 1.92 -7.20 -0.40
N GLY A 201 2.75 -8.21 -0.68
CA GLY A 201 3.89 -8.59 0.17
C GLY A 201 4.85 -7.42 0.39
N THR A 202 5.25 -6.75 -0.70
CA THR A 202 6.13 -5.56 -0.63
C THR A 202 5.52 -4.43 0.21
N ILE A 203 4.21 -4.17 0.07
CA ILE A 203 3.52 -3.16 0.89
C ILE A 203 3.52 -3.55 2.37
N LEU A 204 3.24 -4.82 2.69
CA LEU A 204 3.24 -5.31 4.08
C LEU A 204 4.61 -5.16 4.74
N GLU A 205 5.67 -5.53 4.03
CA GLU A 205 7.05 -5.41 4.53
C GLU A 205 7.44 -3.94 4.74
N ALA A 206 7.16 -3.07 3.76
CA ALA A 206 7.41 -1.65 3.89
C ALA A 206 6.67 -1.03 5.08
N ALA A 207 5.40 -1.39 5.29
CA ALA A 207 4.59 -0.88 6.39
C ALA A 207 5.17 -1.28 7.75
N GLU A 208 5.63 -2.52 7.88
CA GLU A 208 6.25 -3.01 9.12
C GLU A 208 7.57 -2.27 9.41
N CYS A 209 8.41 -2.09 8.39
CA CYS A 209 9.67 -1.35 8.53
C CYS A 209 9.42 0.12 8.92
N ILE A 210 8.52 0.80 8.21
CA ILE A 210 8.13 2.18 8.51
C ILE A 210 7.63 2.29 9.95
N TRP A 211 6.74 1.40 10.37
CA TRP A 211 6.19 1.42 11.73
C TRP A 211 7.27 1.28 12.80
N LYS A 212 8.21 0.34 12.62
CA LYS A 212 9.32 0.12 13.55
C LYS A 212 10.23 1.35 13.67
N GLU A 213 10.49 2.03 12.56
CA GLU A 213 11.28 3.27 12.57
C GLU A 213 10.50 4.43 13.22
N LEU A 214 9.22 4.60 12.91
CA LEU A 214 8.35 5.60 13.54
C LEU A 214 8.22 5.42 15.06
N GLN A 215 8.31 4.18 15.55
CA GLN A 215 8.33 3.89 16.99
C GLN A 215 9.60 4.40 17.69
N GLN A 216 10.70 4.61 16.96
CA GLN A 216 11.93 5.18 17.52
C GLN A 216 11.84 6.70 17.73
N LEU A 217 10.88 7.38 17.09
CA LEU A 217 10.62 8.80 17.30
C LEU A 217 9.81 8.97 18.61
N GLU A 218 10.50 9.24 19.72
CA GLU A 218 9.90 9.25 21.06
C GLU A 218 8.80 10.31 21.24
N ASP A 219 8.90 11.43 20.55
CA ASP A 219 8.07 12.62 20.69
C ASP A 219 6.89 12.68 19.70
N VAL A 220 6.83 11.76 18.73
CA VAL A 220 5.84 11.81 17.65
C VAL A 220 4.60 10.99 17.99
N ASN A 221 3.43 11.62 18.09
CA ASN A 221 2.16 10.88 18.13
C ASN A 221 1.65 10.65 16.69
N ILE A 222 1.48 9.38 16.31
CA ILE A 222 1.07 9.02 14.94
C ILE A 222 -0.34 9.54 14.61
N LEU A 223 -1.23 9.64 15.60
CA LEU A 223 -2.57 10.22 15.41
C LEU A 223 -2.57 11.73 15.19
N LYS A 224 -1.46 12.41 15.52
CA LYS A 224 -1.31 13.87 15.39
C LYS A 224 -0.33 14.25 14.28
N MET A 225 -0.03 13.32 13.35
CA MET A 225 0.77 13.65 12.18
C MET A 225 0.01 14.65 11.33
N GLU A 226 0.53 15.88 11.23
CA GLU A 226 -0.04 16.92 10.40
C GLU A 226 0.37 16.72 8.94
N CYS A 227 -0.63 16.79 8.06
CA CYS A 227 -0.38 16.85 6.64
C CYS A 227 -0.30 18.31 6.19
N ASN A 228 0.71 18.64 5.38
CA ASN A 228 0.75 19.94 4.70
C ASN A 228 -0.48 20.02 3.77
N GLN A 229 -1.44 20.88 4.12
CA GLN A 229 -2.59 21.20 3.26
C GLN A 229 -2.20 22.20 2.18
#